data_AF-A0A5B7JXT1-F1
#
_entry.id   AF-A0A5B7JXT1-F1
#
_cell.length_a   1.000
_cell.length_b   1.000
_cell.length_c   1.000
_cell.angle_alpha   90.00
_cell.angle_beta   90.00
_cell.angle_gamma   90.00
#
_symmetry.space_group_name_H-M   'P 1'
#
loop_
_entity.id
_entity.type
_entity.pdbx_description
1 polymer ?
#
loop_
_entity_poly.entity_id
_entity_poly.type
_entity_poly.pdbx_seq_one_letter_code
_entity_poly.pdbx_strand_id
1 'polypeptide(L)'
;MRANLCDPEIEWFGRYSKNLATYSSSLGDGIGLDLTQDIKPPKNIYVEVRCLKDYGEFEVEEGDIVVLQKNTTHYLPMNTCQHLIRLGVLQQVD
;
A
#
# COMPACT_ATOMS: atom_id res chain seq x y z
N MET A 1 -14.71 -2.59 8.76
CA MET A 1 -14.94 -1.30 8.04
C MET A 1 -16.25 -1.30 7.27
N ARG A 2 -16.56 -2.32 6.44
CA ARG A 2 -17.85 -2.37 5.72
C ARG A 2 -19.09 -2.64 6.59
N ALA A 3 -18.92 -3.23 7.78
CA ALA A 3 -20.01 -3.58 8.68
C ALA A 3 -20.69 -2.38 9.38
N ASN A 4 -20.10 -1.18 9.30
CA ASN A 4 -20.63 0.03 9.94
C ASN A 4 -21.22 1.02 8.91
N LEU A 5 -21.35 0.62 7.64
CA LEU A 5 -21.89 1.45 6.57
C LEU A 5 -23.36 1.08 6.33
N CYS A 6 -24.22 2.07 6.14
CA CYS A 6 -25.59 1.81 5.67
C CYS A 6 -25.62 1.58 4.14
N ASP A 7 -26.65 0.91 3.63
CA ASP A 7 -26.81 0.60 2.20
C ASP A 7 -26.50 1.77 1.24
N PRO A 8 -27.01 3.01 1.47
CA PRO A 8 -26.68 4.12 0.57
C PRO A 8 -25.22 4.57 0.64
N GLU A 9 -24.55 4.42 1.79
CA GLU A 9 -23.11 4.73 1.91
C GLU A 9 -22.25 3.71 1.17
N ILE A 10 -22.66 2.44 1.13
CA ILE A 10 -21.97 1.40 0.36
C ILE A 10 -22.05 1.71 -1.15
N GLU A 11 -23.23 2.10 -1.63
CA GLU A 11 -23.40 2.51 -3.02
C GLU A 11 -22.57 3.76 -3.35
N TRP A 12 -22.63 4.77 -2.47
CA TRP A 12 -21.85 6.00 -2.63
C TRP A 12 -20.35 5.71 -2.68
N PHE A 13 -19.84 4.88 -1.76
CA PHE A 13 -18.44 4.51 -1.69
C PHE A 13 -17.99 3.78 -2.96
N GLY A 14 -18.80 2.84 -3.46
CA GLY A 14 -18.54 2.15 -4.71
C GLY A 14 -18.46 3.11 -5.90
N ARG A 15 -19.39 4.06 -5.99
CA ARG A 15 -19.40 5.10 -7.03
C ARG A 15 -18.18 6.01 -6.93
N TYR A 16 -17.82 6.45 -5.73
CA TYR A 16 -16.65 7.28 -5.49
C TYR A 16 -15.36 6.56 -5.90
N SER A 17 -15.18 5.31 -5.46
CA SER A 17 -14.01 4.50 -5.80
C SER A 17 -13.88 4.31 -7.31
N LYS A 18 -14.99 4.11 -8.03
CA LYS A 18 -14.99 3.99 -9.49
C LYS A 18 -14.55 5.29 -10.16
N ASN A 19 -15.11 6.43 -9.74
CA ASN A 19 -14.76 7.73 -10.29
C ASN A 19 -13.28 8.06 -10.06
N LEU A 20 -12.76 7.76 -8.87
CA LEU A 20 -11.35 7.96 -8.55
C LEU A 20 -10.45 7.11 -9.44
N ALA A 21 -10.77 5.82 -9.61
CA ALA A 21 -10.00 4.94 -10.49
C ALA A 21 -9.99 5.43 -11.95
N THR A 22 -11.14 5.85 -12.48
CA THR A 22 -11.23 6.44 -13.83
C THR A 22 -10.37 7.70 -13.96
N TYR A 23 -10.40 8.58 -12.95
CA TYR A 23 -9.59 9.79 -12.97
C TYR A 23 -8.09 9.48 -12.89
N SER A 24 -7.68 8.61 -11.96
CA SER A 24 -6.29 8.15 -11.83
C SER A 24 -5.76 7.52 -13.12
N SER A 25 -6.55 6.70 -13.81
CA SER A 25 -6.16 6.13 -15.10
C SER A 25 -6.11 7.15 -16.25
N SER A 26 -6.86 8.25 -16.17
CA SER A 26 -6.87 9.28 -17.22
C SER A 26 -5.65 10.22 -17.17
N LEU A 27 -4.94 10.24 -16.04
CA LEU A 27 -3.76 11.07 -15.84
C LEU A 27 -2.49 10.38 -16.36
N GLY A 28 -1.48 11.16 -16.76
CA GLY A 28 -0.17 10.63 -17.15
C GLY A 28 -0.10 10.05 -18.56
N ASP A 29 -0.72 10.69 -19.54
CA ASP A 29 -0.59 10.35 -20.99
C ASP A 29 -0.86 8.87 -21.31
N GLY A 30 -1.80 8.24 -20.59
CA GLY A 30 -2.18 6.83 -20.78
C GLY A 30 -1.42 5.83 -19.92
N ILE A 31 -0.45 6.28 -19.10
CA ILE A 31 0.28 5.43 -18.13
C ILE A 31 -0.53 5.26 -16.83
N GLY A 32 -1.41 6.23 -16.51
CA GLY A 32 -2.14 6.27 -15.26
C GLY A 32 -1.26 6.76 -14.10
N LEU A 33 -1.86 7.44 -13.15
CA LEU A 33 -1.22 7.88 -11.91
C LEU A 33 -2.11 7.53 -10.72
N ASP A 34 -1.64 6.65 -9.83
CA ASP A 34 -2.33 6.37 -8.57
C ASP A 34 -2.12 7.52 -7.58
N LEU A 35 -3.16 8.33 -7.39
CA LEU A 35 -3.15 9.48 -6.50
C LEU A 35 -3.22 9.09 -5.01
N THR A 36 -3.44 7.81 -4.72
CA THR A 36 -3.58 7.30 -3.34
C THR A 36 -2.25 6.87 -2.72
N GLN A 37 -1.19 6.83 -3.54
CA GLN A 37 0.19 6.54 -3.16
C GLN A 37 0.99 7.83 -2.98
N ASP A 38 2.21 7.70 -2.44
CA ASP A 38 3.24 8.74 -2.41
C ASP A 38 2.87 10.04 -1.69
N ILE A 39 2.03 9.92 -0.66
CA ILE A 39 1.60 11.05 0.19
C ILE A 39 2.79 11.67 0.95
N LYS A 40 3.87 10.89 1.12
CA LYS A 40 5.13 11.35 1.71
C LYS A 40 6.21 11.34 0.62
N PRO A 41 7.08 12.36 0.57
CA PRO A 41 8.17 12.37 -0.39
C PRO A 41 9.10 11.17 -0.14
N PRO A 42 9.52 10.45 -1.19
CA PRO A 42 10.45 9.34 -1.06
C PRO A 42 11.80 9.86 -0.57
N LYS A 43 12.30 9.33 0.56
CA LYS A 43 13.63 9.66 1.08
C LYS A 43 14.72 8.79 0.44
N ASN A 44 14.46 7.49 0.34
CA ASN A 44 15.36 6.47 -0.20
C ASN A 44 14.56 5.44 -1.01
N ILE A 45 15.23 4.83 -2.00
CA ILE A 45 14.68 3.74 -2.83
C ILE A 45 14.50 2.42 -2.06
N TYR A 46 15.38 2.15 -1.12
CA TYR A 46 15.30 1.01 -0.19
C TYR A 46 15.23 1.52 1.25
N VAL A 47 14.51 0.79 2.09
CA VAL A 47 14.29 1.13 3.49
C VAL A 47 14.43 -0.11 4.37
N GLU A 48 14.97 0.08 5.56
CA GLU A 48 14.93 -0.93 6.61
C GLU A 48 13.58 -0.85 7.31
N VAL A 49 12.86 -1.97 7.35
CA VAL A 49 11.51 -2.07 7.90
C VAL A 49 11.44 -3.20 8.90
N ARG A 50 10.79 -2.93 10.03
CA ARG A 50 10.49 -3.92 11.07
C ARG A 50 9.03 -4.35 10.99
N CYS A 51 8.81 -5.66 11.04
CA CYS A 51 7.49 -6.25 11.08
C CYS A 51 6.87 -6.12 12.48
N LEU A 52 5.73 -5.45 12.56
CA LEU A 52 4.97 -5.30 13.81
C LEU A 52 4.02 -6.47 14.07
N LYS A 53 3.64 -7.17 13.00
CA LYS A 53 2.68 -8.29 13.00
C LYS A 53 3.19 -9.39 12.07
N ASP A 54 2.72 -10.60 12.32
CA ASP A 54 2.94 -11.72 11.43
C ASP A 54 2.06 -11.54 10.18
N TYR A 55 2.67 -11.52 9.00
CA TYR A 55 1.98 -11.32 7.72
C TYR A 55 2.14 -12.53 6.79
N GLY A 56 3.14 -13.39 7.05
CA GLY A 56 3.39 -14.60 6.25
C GLY A 56 4.30 -14.33 5.06
N GLU A 57 4.09 -15.06 3.97
CA GLU A 57 4.87 -14.95 2.74
C GLU A 57 4.43 -13.71 1.93
N PHE A 58 5.40 -12.88 1.57
CA PHE A 58 5.18 -11.67 0.78
C PHE A 58 6.06 -11.69 -0.46
N GLU A 59 5.42 -11.58 -1.62
CA GLU A 59 6.10 -11.49 -2.91
C GLU A 59 6.47 -10.04 -3.21
N VAL A 60 7.76 -9.77 -3.39
CA VAL A 60 8.25 -8.48 -3.87
C VAL A 60 8.15 -8.44 -5.39
N GLU A 61 8.10 -7.24 -5.97
CA GLU A 61 7.95 -7.04 -7.43
C GLU A 61 9.06 -7.69 -8.27
N GLU A 62 10.23 -7.94 -7.66
CA GLU A 62 11.36 -8.64 -8.30
C GLU A 62 11.16 -10.17 -8.35
N GLY A 63 10.08 -10.70 -7.76
CA GLY A 63 9.72 -12.12 -7.73
C GLY A 63 10.29 -12.90 -6.53
N ASP A 64 11.04 -12.23 -5.65
CA ASP A 64 11.50 -12.84 -4.40
C ASP A 64 10.35 -13.00 -3.39
N ILE A 65 10.36 -14.09 -2.64
CA ILE A 65 9.40 -14.34 -1.55
C ILE A 65 10.09 -14.09 -0.22
N VAL A 66 9.59 -13.14 0.55
CA VAL A 66 10.11 -12.76 1.86
C VAL A 66 9.09 -13.11 2.93
N VAL A 67 9.52 -13.82 3.96
CA VAL A 67 8.65 -14.19 5.08
C VAL A 67 8.66 -13.08 6.13
N LEU A 68 7.54 -12.38 6.27
CA LEU A 68 7.32 -11.28 7.20
C LEU A 68 6.78 -11.81 8.54
N GLN A 69 7.70 -12.07 9.47
CA GLN A 69 7.36 -12.52 10.83
C GLN A 69 7.43 -11.38 11.84
N LYS A 70 6.63 -11.45 12.91
CA LYS A 70 6.64 -10.40 13.94
C LYS A 70 8.06 -10.19 14.52
N ASN A 71 8.47 -8.93 14.63
CA ASN A 71 9.78 -8.48 15.11
C ASN A 71 10.99 -8.83 14.23
N THR A 72 10.81 -9.34 13.02
CA THR A 72 11.90 -9.42 12.05
C THR A 72 12.12 -8.07 11.39
N THR A 73 13.34 -7.86 10.91
CA THR A 73 13.72 -6.66 10.15
C THR A 73 14.15 -7.09 8.75
N HIS A 74 13.69 -6.36 7.74
CA HIS A 74 13.98 -6.63 6.34
C HIS A 74 14.41 -5.34 5.65
N TYR A 75 15.23 -5.48 4.60
CA TYR A 75 15.62 -4.37 3.74
C TYR A 75 14.93 -4.54 2.39
N LEU A 76 13.96 -3.68 2.12
CA LEU A 76 13.03 -3.85 1.00
C LEU A 76 12.83 -2.52 0.26
N PRO A 77 12.45 -2.58 -1.03
CA PRO A 77 12.15 -1.40 -1.81
C PRO A 77 10.94 -0.64 -1.24
N MET A 78 11.03 0.69 -1.21
CA MET A 78 10.00 1.55 -0.61
C MET A 78 8.63 1.38 -1.28
N ASN A 79 8.61 1.19 -2.60
CA ASN A 79 7.38 1.02 -3.38
C ASN A 79 6.52 -0.13 -2.82
N THR A 80 7.16 -1.26 -2.53
CA THR A 80 6.47 -2.46 -2.07
C THR A 80 6.10 -2.37 -0.58
N CYS A 81 6.92 -1.69 0.24
CA CYS A 81 6.64 -1.50 1.67
C CYS A 81 5.55 -0.47 1.96
N GLN A 82 5.37 0.53 1.10
CA GLN A 82 4.50 1.68 1.37
C GLN A 82 3.08 1.28 1.75
N HIS A 83 2.51 0.30 1.03
CA HIS A 83 1.19 -0.24 1.32
C HIS A 83 1.13 -0.87 2.72
N LEU A 84 2.09 -1.73 3.05
CA LEU A 84 2.15 -2.46 4.32
C LEU A 84 2.44 -1.53 5.52
N ILE A 85 3.22 -0.47 5.32
CA ILE A 85 3.45 0.57 6.33
C ILE A 85 2.14 1.30 6.63
N ARG A 86 1.36 1.65 5.59
CA ARG A 86 0.06 2.33 5.76
C ARG A 86 -0.97 1.46 6.47
N LEU A 87 -0.94 0.14 6.26
CA LEU A 87 -1.75 -0.84 6.99
C LEU A 87 -1.27 -1.07 8.44
N GLY A 88 -0.10 -0.56 8.83
CA GLY A 88 0.49 -0.76 10.15
C GLY A 88 1.00 -2.18 10.38
N VAL A 89 1.38 -2.87 9.30
CA VAL A 89 2.06 -4.18 9.35
C VAL A 89 3.57 -3.99 9.50
N LEU A 90 4.12 -3.03 8.76
CA LEU A 90 5.54 -2.66 8.77
C LEU A 90 5.75 -1.29 9.40
N GLN A 91 6.92 -1.09 9.99
CA GLN A 91 7.39 0.20 10.46
C GLN A 91 8.80 0.46 9.92
N GLN A 92 9.02 1.63 9.32
CA GLN A 92 10.35 2.06 8.91
C GLN A 92 11.23 2.29 10.16
N VAL A 93 12.42 1.71 10.13
CA VAL A 93 13.50 1.98 11.09
C VAL A 93 14.39 3.04 10.43
N ASP A 94 14.64 4.15 11.11
CA ASP A 94 15.44 5.28 10.61
C ASP A 94 16.94 5.00 10.77
#